data_AF-A0A959Z5T1-F1
#
_entry.id   AF-A0A959Z5T1-F1
#
_cell.length_a   1.000
_cell.length_b   1.000
_cell.length_c   1.000
_cell.angle_alpha   90.00
_cell.angle_beta   90.00
_cell.angle_gamma   90.00
#
_symmetry.space_group_name_H-M   'P 1'
#
loop_
_entity.id
_entity.type
_entity.pdbx_description
1 polymer ?
#
loop_
_entity_poly.entity_id
_entity_poly.type
_entity_poly.pdbx_seq_one_letter_code
_entity_poly.pdbx_strand_id
1 'polypeptide(L)' 'MTKKEKIGLDLIYSHAGKRRVYETYLKSNPEMAQKYLEFISKNTAAQYIKWDGIKKKFKA' A
#
# COMPACT_ATOMS: atom_id res chain seq x y z
N MET A 1 -14.66 4.92 1.39
CA MET A 1 -13.80 4.54 0.27
C MET A 1 -13.81 5.65 -0.76
N THR A 2 -12.70 6.35 -0.92
CA THR A 2 -12.55 7.52 -1.80
C THR A 2 -12.10 7.09 -3.21
N LYS A 3 -12.31 7.96 -4.21
CA LYS A 3 -11.90 7.69 -5.60
C LYS A 3 -10.39 7.36 -5.73
N LYS A 4 -9.55 7.97 -4.88
CA LYS A 4 -8.10 7.72 -4.83
C LYS A 4 -7.76 6.35 -4.24
N GLU A 5 -8.46 5.92 -3.19
CA GLU A 5 -8.30 4.58 -2.61
C GLU A 5 -8.69 3.48 -3.60
N LYS A 6 -9.73 3.71 -4.42
CA LYS A 6 -10.13 2.75 -5.45
C LYS A 6 -9.02 2.54 -6.50
N ILE A 7 -8.40 3.61 -6.97
CA ILE A 7 -7.26 3.56 -7.89
C ILE A 7 -6.06 2.83 -7.24
N GLY A 8 -5.79 3.12 -5.96
CA GLY A 8 -4.72 2.46 -5.24
C GLY A 8 -4.95 0.95 -5.09
N LEU A 9 -6.19 0.55 -4.83
CA LEU A 9 -6.57 -0.86 -4.78
C LEU A 9 -6.44 -1.53 -6.14
N ASP A 10 -6.91 -0.92 -7.22
CA ASP A 10 -6.75 -1.46 -8.56
C ASP A 10 -5.27 -1.68 -8.89
N LEU A 11 -4.39 -0.74 -8.54
CA LEU A 11 -2.94 -0.89 -8.69
C LEU A 11 -2.37 -2.01 -7.82
N ILE A 12 -2.83 -2.13 -6.57
CA ILE A 12 -2.41 -3.23 -5.68
C ILE A 12 -2.82 -4.57 -6.28
N TYR A 13 -4.06 -4.73 -6.73
CA TYR A 13 -4.58 -5.97 -7.29
C TYR A 13 -4.01 -6.30 -8.68
N SER A 14 -3.58 -5.30 -9.45
CA SER A 14 -2.92 -5.49 -10.74
C SER A 14 -1.46 -5.96 -10.61
N HIS A 15 -0.84 -5.81 -9.44
CA HIS A 15 0.55 -6.22 -9.19
C HIS A 15 0.63 -7.26 -8.07
N ALA A 16 0.98 -8.51 -8.42
CA ALA A 16 1.04 -9.62 -7.47
C ALA A 16 1.89 -9.34 -6.21
N GLY A 17 3.03 -8.65 -6.35
CA GLY A 17 3.87 -8.27 -5.22
C GLY A 17 3.18 -7.27 -4.28
N LYS A 18 2.55 -6.22 -4.84
CA LYS A 18 1.82 -5.21 -4.05
C LYS A 18 0.61 -5.84 -3.37
N ARG A 19 -0.12 -6.70 -4.07
CA ARG A 19 -1.24 -7.48 -3.55
C ARG A 19 -0.83 -8.32 -2.33
N ARG A 20 0.23 -9.12 -2.46
CA ARG A 20 0.70 -9.99 -1.37
C ARG A 20 1.06 -9.19 -0.12
N VAL A 21 1.73 -8.05 -0.28
CA VAL A 21 2.10 -7.16 0.84
C VAL A 21 0.84 -6.59 1.51
N TYR A 22 -0.11 -6.06 0.72
CA TYR A 22 -1.35 -5.51 1.23
C TYR A 22 -2.21 -6.55 1.95
N GLU A 23 -2.37 -7.74 1.39
CA GLU A 23 -3.10 -8.85 2.02
C GLU A 23 -2.43 -9.35 3.30
N THR A 24 -1.08 -9.37 3.33
CA THR A 24 -0.32 -9.69 4.55
C THR A 24 -0.64 -8.68 5.64
N TYR A 25 -0.57 -7.39 5.32
CA TYR A 25 -0.92 -6.34 6.29
C TYR A 25 -2.40 -6.38 6.66
N LEU A 26 -3.34 -6.67 5.76
CA LEU A 26 -4.75 -6.80 6.12
C LEU A 26 -4.97 -7.87 7.20
N LYS A 27 -4.20 -8.97 7.17
CA LYS A 27 -4.29 -10.05 8.16
C LYS A 27 -3.58 -9.72 9.47
N SER A 28 -2.39 -9.10 9.40
CA SER A 28 -1.55 -8.90 10.59
C SER A 28 -1.69 -7.52 11.23
N ASN A 29 -1.94 -6.48 10.44
CA ASN A 29 -2.00 -5.08 10.88
C ASN A 29 -2.86 -4.24 9.91
N PRO A 30 -4.19 -4.15 10.14
CA PRO A 30 -5.10 -3.39 9.29
C PRO A 30 -4.72 -1.91 9.13
N GLU A 31 -4.15 -1.28 10.15
CA GLU A 31 -3.70 0.12 10.08
C GLU A 31 -2.56 0.29 9.07
N MET A 32 -1.64 -0.68 9.03
CA MET A 32 -0.53 -0.70 8.09
C MET A 32 -1.01 -0.94 6.66
N ALA A 33 -2.04 -1.77 6.48
CA ALA A 33 -2.68 -1.99 5.19
C ALA A 33 -3.27 -0.68 4.65
N GLN A 34 -3.96 0.09 5.51
CA GLN A 34 -4.53 1.37 5.12
C GLN A 34 -3.46 2.41 4.74
N LYS A 35 -2.36 2.50 5.52
CA LYS A 35 -1.21 3.35 5.17
C LYS A 35 -0.54 2.94 3.86
N TYR A 36 -0.49 1.64 3.59
CA TYR A 36 0.07 1.12 2.34
C TYR A 36 -0.81 1.49 1.14
N LEU A 37 -2.14 1.36 1.29
CA LEU A 37 -3.09 1.80 0.29
C LEU A 37 -2.95 3.30 -0.01
N GLU A 38 -2.93 4.14 1.03
CA GLU A 38 -2.73 5.58 0.86
C GLU A 38 -1.40 5.91 0.16
N PHE A 39 -0.34 5.17 0.48
CA PHE A 39 0.96 5.36 -0.15
C PHE A 39 0.92 5.04 -1.64
N ILE A 40 0.33 3.90 -2.03
CA ILE A 40 0.17 3.51 -3.44
C ILE A 40 -0.72 4.50 -4.20
N SER A 41 -1.83 4.92 -3.60
CA SER A 41 -2.74 5.91 -4.18
C SER A 41 -2.06 7.25 -4.47
N LYS A 42 -1.06 7.63 -3.67
CA LYS A 42 -0.27 8.86 -3.87
C LYS A 42 0.95 8.65 -4.77
N ASN A 43 1.53 7.44 -4.77
CA ASN A 43 2.76 7.10 -5.49
C ASN A 43 2.50 5.94 -6.45
N THR A 44 1.69 6.20 -7.47
CA THR A 44 1.23 5.16 -8.41
C THR A 44 2.38 4.47 -9.16
N ALA A 45 3.46 5.21 -9.43
CA ALA A 45 4.67 4.72 -10.10
C ALA A 45 5.70 4.06 -9.16
N ALA A 46 5.43 3.95 -7.86
CA ALA A 46 6.38 3.36 -6.92
C ALA A 46 6.60 1.86 -7.21
N GLN A 47 7.87 1.48 -7.38
CA GLN A 47 8.30 0.10 -7.59
C GLN A 47 8.92 -0.51 -6.32
N TYR A 48 9.83 0.21 -5.65
CA TYR A 48 10.57 -0.29 -4.48
C TYR A 48 10.03 0.29 -3.18
N ILE A 49 8.96 -0.31 -2.66
CA ILE A 49 8.29 0.21 -1.47
C ILE A 49 8.87 -0.43 -0.21
N LYS A 50 9.43 0.38 0.68
CA LYS A 50 9.95 -0.07 1.98
C LYS A 50 9.22 0.62 3.11
N TRP A 51 8.89 -0.14 4.16
CA TRP A 51 8.42 0.42 5.41
C TRP A 51 9.58 1.02 6.20
N ASP A 52 9.45 2.29 6.58
CA ASP A 52 10.33 2.96 7.54
C ASP A 52 9.71 2.82 8.94
N GLY A 53 10.26 1.90 9.74
CA GLY A 53 9.78 1.63 11.09
C GLY A 53 10.00 2.78 12.08
N ILE A 54 10.97 3.67 11.82
CA ILE A 54 11.27 4.83 12.66
C ILE A 54 10.24 5.93 12.38
N LYS A 55 10.00 6.23 11.10
CA LYS A 55 9.07 7.28 10.67
C LYS A 55 7.61 6.80 10.53
N LYS A 56 7.36 5.51 10.77
CA LYS A 56 6.05 4.84 10.61
C LYS A 56 5.37 5.18 9.28
N LYS A 57 6.14 5.18 8.18
CA LYS A 57 5.64 5.50 6.84
C LYS A 57 6.32 4.67 5.75
N PHE A 58 5.67 4.56 4.60
CA PHE A 58 6.28 3.94 3.42
C PHE A 58 7.15 4.96 2.66
N LYS A 59 8.23 4.46 2.05
CA LYS A 59 9.09 5.19 1.11
C LYS A 59 9.26 4.36 -0.16
N ALA A 60 9.34 5.05 -1.30
CA ALA A 60 9.65 4.49 -2.61
C ALA A 60 11.13 4.68 -2.94
#